data_AF-A0A496BYK3-F1
#
_entry.id   AF-A0A496BYK3-F1
#
_cell.length_a   1.000
_cell.length_b   1.000
_cell.length_c   1.000
_cell.angle_alpha   90.00
_cell.angle_beta   90.00
_cell.angle_gamma   90.00
#
_symmetry.space_group_name_H-M   'P 1'
#
loop_
_entity.id
_entity.type
_entity.pdbx_description
1 polymer ?
#
loop_
_entity_poly.entity_id
_entity_poly.type
_entity_poly.pdbx_seq_one_letter_code
_entity_poly.pdbx_strand_id
1 'polypeptide(L)'
;MNLNITPTDKISKELAAIDAFLNITMSEDVQEAVLRGNDLAVYIARTGKLLADAKYHLNVKKKSEVFDTLRETASRAGATSKAVNAIIDSLCKDEQYLVDWCDRLNRTATHQLEWCRTIISKAKTEMALAPQSYNNPKF
;
A
#
# COMPACT_ATOMS: atom_id res chain seq x y z
N MET A 1 10.00 8.24 23.35
CA MET A 1 9.05 8.73 22.31
C MET A 1 7.83 7.82 22.39
N ASN A 2 6.63 8.35 22.70
CA ASN A 2 5.40 7.55 22.68
C ASN A 2 4.92 7.44 21.24
N LEU A 3 5.33 6.39 20.55
CA LEU A 3 4.90 6.13 19.18
C LEU A 3 3.48 5.53 19.22
N ASN A 4 2.56 6.11 18.45
CA ASN A 4 1.20 5.57 18.28
C ASN A 4 1.19 4.51 17.17
N ILE A 5 1.68 3.32 17.52
CA ILE A 5 1.81 2.18 16.61
C ILE A 5 0.46 1.45 16.50
N THR A 6 -0.04 1.28 15.27
CA THR A 6 -1.27 0.49 15.02
C THR A 6 -0.98 -0.99 15.31
N PRO A 7 -1.78 -1.68 16.14
CA PRO A 7 -1.68 -3.13 16.35
C PRO A 7 -1.83 -3.95 15.07
N THR A 8 -1.17 -5.11 14.97
CA THR A 8 -1.11 -5.95 13.76
C THR A 8 -2.49 -6.44 13.28
N ASP A 9 -3.42 -6.73 14.19
CA ASP A 9 -4.81 -7.10 13.89
C ASP A 9 -5.55 -5.95 13.21
N LYS A 10 -5.34 -4.71 13.69
CA LYS A 10 -5.93 -3.51 13.09
C LYS A 10 -5.31 -3.18 11.74
N ILE A 11 -3.99 -3.39 11.58
CA ILE A 11 -3.32 -3.28 10.27
C ILE A 11 -3.98 -4.25 9.28
N SER A 12 -4.08 -5.54 9.63
CA SER A 12 -4.67 -6.55 8.75
C SER A 12 -6.12 -6.22 8.36
N LYS A 13 -6.94 -5.82 9.34
CA LYS A 13 -8.34 -5.46 9.09
C LYS A 13 -8.47 -4.28 8.12
N GLU A 14 -7.63 -3.26 8.28
CA GLU A 14 -7.66 -2.09 7.41
C GLU A 14 -7.14 -2.42 6.00
N LEU A 15 -6.05 -3.19 5.89
CA LEU A 15 -5.55 -3.65 4.59
C LEU A 15 -6.59 -4.47 3.83
N ALA A 16 -7.35 -5.33 4.52
CA ALA A 16 -8.43 -6.09 3.89
C ALA A 16 -9.52 -5.18 3.32
N ALA A 17 -9.90 -4.11 4.02
CA ALA A 17 -10.88 -3.14 3.53
C ALA A 17 -10.36 -2.36 2.31
N ILE A 18 -9.09 -1.95 2.33
CA ILE A 18 -8.45 -1.25 1.21
C ILE A 18 -8.31 -2.19 0.00
N ASP A 19 -7.89 -3.43 0.21
CA ASP A 19 -7.76 -4.42 -0.86
C ASP A 19 -9.11 -4.72 -1.52
N ALA A 20 -10.17 -4.84 -0.72
CA ALA A 20 -11.53 -5.01 -1.25
C ALA A 20 -11.93 -3.84 -2.17
N PHE A 21 -11.64 -2.60 -1.77
CA PHE A 21 -11.89 -1.41 -2.61
C PHE A 21 -11.05 -1.41 -3.90
N LEU A 22 -9.76 -1.73 -3.79
CA LEU A 22 -8.84 -1.72 -4.93
C LEU A 22 -9.17 -2.79 -5.98
N ASN A 23 -9.87 -3.86 -5.59
CA ASN A 23 -10.36 -4.91 -6.49
C ASN A 23 -11.69 -4.58 -7.18
N ILE A 24 -12.30 -3.41 -6.91
CA ILE A 24 -13.48 -2.93 -7.63
C ILE A 24 -13.06 -2.34 -8.97
N THR A 25 -13.62 -2.84 -10.07
CA THR A 25 -13.45 -2.26 -11.40
C THR A 25 -14.09 -0.87 -11.48
N MET A 26 -13.33 0.12 -11.94
CA MET A 26 -13.81 1.48 -12.20
C MET A 26 -14.22 1.62 -13.68
N SER A 27 -15.29 2.35 -13.97
CA SER A 27 -15.64 2.71 -15.34
C SER A 27 -14.78 3.87 -15.89
N GLU A 28 -15.04 4.30 -17.12
CA GLU A 28 -14.42 5.52 -17.69
C GLU A 28 -15.23 6.80 -17.38
N ASP A 29 -16.26 6.72 -16.55
CA ASP A 29 -17.00 7.91 -16.12
C ASP A 29 -16.11 8.87 -15.33
N VAL A 30 -16.14 10.16 -15.72
CA VAL A 30 -15.25 11.17 -15.13
C VAL A 30 -15.62 11.50 -13.68
N GLN A 31 -16.89 11.44 -13.31
CA GLN A 31 -17.32 11.72 -11.94
C GLN A 31 -16.90 10.57 -11.01
N GLU A 32 -17.04 9.32 -11.48
CA GLU A 32 -16.52 8.15 -10.79
C GLU A 32 -15.00 8.27 -10.59
N ALA A 33 -14.24 8.64 -11.62
CA ALA A 33 -12.79 8.80 -11.54
C ALA A 33 -12.34 9.88 -10.54
N VAL A 34 -13.09 10.99 -10.43
CA VAL A 34 -12.82 12.03 -9.42
C VAL A 34 -13.06 11.51 -8.01
N LEU A 35 -14.21 10.88 -7.77
CA LEU A 35 -14.55 10.34 -6.45
C LEU A 35 -13.56 9.26 -6.02
N ARG A 36 -13.27 8.31 -6.91
CA ARG A 36 -12.29 7.25 -6.66
C ARG A 36 -10.90 7.82 -6.41
N GLY A 37 -10.50 8.86 -7.15
CA GLY A 37 -9.22 9.54 -6.95
C GLY A 37 -9.06 10.11 -5.53
N ASN A 38 -10.12 10.68 -4.96
CA ASN A 38 -10.11 11.20 -3.59
C ASN A 38 -9.88 10.08 -2.56
N ASP A 39 -10.59 8.96 -2.71
CA ASP A 39 -10.42 7.78 -1.85
C ASP A 39 -9.02 7.20 -1.95
N LEU A 40 -8.49 7.07 -3.18
CA LEU A 40 -7.15 6.56 -3.44
C LEU A 40 -6.07 7.43 -2.78
N ALA A 41 -6.19 8.75 -2.82
CA ALA A 41 -5.25 9.66 -2.14
C ALA A 41 -5.21 9.40 -0.63
N VAL A 42 -6.36 9.18 -0.01
CA VAL A 42 -6.45 8.81 1.41
C VAL A 42 -5.82 7.44 1.64
N TYR A 43 -6.11 6.44 0.81
CA TYR A 43 -5.52 5.11 0.97
C TYR A 43 -4.01 5.06 0.78
N ILE A 44 -3.43 5.88 -0.09
CA ILE A 44 -1.97 6.03 -0.21
C ILE A 44 -1.38 6.52 1.11
N ALA A 45 -1.95 7.56 1.71
CA ALA A 45 -1.48 8.08 3.00
C ALA A 45 -1.62 7.04 4.13
N ARG A 46 -2.77 6.36 4.19
CA ARG A 46 -3.06 5.35 5.21
C ARG A 46 -2.15 4.13 5.09
N THR A 47 -2.01 3.56 3.90
CA THR A 47 -1.09 2.42 3.65
C THR A 47 0.36 2.78 3.93
N GLY A 48 0.78 4.03 3.68
CA GLY A 48 2.11 4.52 4.06
C GLY A 48 2.34 4.51 5.57
N LYS A 49 1.34 4.94 6.37
CA LYS A 49 1.39 4.86 7.84
C LYS A 49 1.41 3.41 8.33
N LEU A 50 0.53 2.56 7.78
CA LEU A 50 0.47 1.14 8.14
C LEU A 50 1.78 0.41 7.80
N LEU A 51 2.44 0.76 6.69
CA LEU A 51 3.74 0.20 6.31
C LEU A 51 4.82 0.53 7.35
N ALA A 52 4.84 1.77 7.85
CA ALA A 52 5.77 2.18 8.90
C ALA A 52 5.55 1.38 10.20
N ASP A 53 4.30 1.19 10.60
CA ASP A 53 3.95 0.41 11.79
C ASP A 53 4.23 -1.09 11.62
N ALA A 54 3.93 -1.66 10.46
CA ALA A 54 4.24 -3.06 10.15
C ALA A 54 5.75 -3.32 10.21
N LYS A 55 6.56 -2.40 9.65
CA LYS A 55 8.03 -2.45 9.77
C LYS A 55 8.48 -2.33 11.22
N TYR A 56 7.81 -1.52 12.03
CA TYR A 56 8.10 -1.43 13.46
C TYR A 56 7.88 -2.78 14.15
N HIS A 57 6.71 -3.42 13.96
CA HIS A 57 6.41 -4.73 14.55
C HIS A 57 7.41 -5.81 14.12
N LEU A 58 7.73 -5.87 12.83
CA LEU A 58 8.73 -6.79 12.29
C LEU A 58 10.09 -6.58 12.97
N ASN A 59 10.53 -5.33 13.10
CA ASN A 59 11.81 -5.00 13.72
C ASN A 59 11.84 -5.30 15.21
N VAL A 60 10.75 -5.06 15.93
CA VAL A 60 10.62 -5.43 17.35
C VAL A 60 10.72 -6.95 17.51
N LYS A 61 10.00 -7.72 16.69
CA LYS A 61 10.06 -9.18 16.72
C LYS A 61 11.47 -9.70 16.42
N LYS A 62 12.12 -9.16 15.38
CA LYS A 62 13.50 -9.52 14.97
C LYS A 62 14.56 -9.22 16.03
N LYS A 63 14.29 -8.30 16.95
CA LYS A 63 15.15 -7.89 18.08
C LYS A 63 14.74 -8.53 19.42
N SER A 64 13.84 -9.52 19.41
CA SER A 64 13.47 -10.21 20.65
C SER A 64 14.67 -11.00 21.21
N GLU A 65 14.76 -11.05 22.54
CA GLU A 65 15.80 -11.81 23.27
C GLU A 65 15.83 -13.30 22.87
N VAL A 66 14.68 -13.84 22.46
CA VAL A 66 14.53 -15.20 21.93
C VAL A 66 15.37 -15.39 20.67
N PHE A 67 15.37 -14.43 19.75
CA PHE A 67 16.16 -14.52 18.52
C PHE A 67 17.65 -14.26 18.76
N ASP A 68 18.01 -13.44 19.73
CA ASP A 68 19.41 -13.27 20.11
C ASP A 68 19.97 -14.58 20.71
N THR A 69 19.22 -15.21 21.61
CA THR A 69 19.56 -16.54 22.14
C THR A 69 19.65 -17.59 21.03
N LEU A 70 18.73 -17.57 20.06
CA LEU A 70 18.76 -18.45 18.90
C LEU A 70 20.03 -18.23 18.06
N ARG A 71 20.41 -16.98 17.79
CA ARG A 71 21.64 -16.64 17.06
C ARG A 71 22.87 -17.17 17.78
N GLU A 72 22.98 -16.95 19.09
CA GLU A 72 24.10 -17.43 19.88
C GLU A 72 24.20 -18.95 19.89
N THR A 73 23.08 -19.64 20.14
CA THR A 73 23.06 -21.10 20.25
C THR A 73 23.34 -21.76 18.90
N ALA A 74 22.74 -21.27 17.82
CA ALA A 74 22.98 -21.78 16.48
C ALA A 74 24.43 -21.52 16.03
N SER A 75 25.01 -20.36 16.38
CA SER A 75 26.42 -20.06 16.11
C SER A 75 27.36 -21.00 16.86
N ARG A 76 27.10 -21.28 18.15
CA ARG A 76 27.86 -22.27 18.93
C ARG A 76 27.74 -23.69 18.37
N ALA A 77 26.61 -24.02 17.75
CA ALA A 77 26.39 -25.28 17.05
C ALA A 77 27.02 -25.34 15.63
N GLY A 78 27.72 -24.29 15.20
CA GLY A 78 28.39 -24.23 13.90
C GLY A 78 27.50 -23.83 12.72
N ALA A 79 26.27 -23.36 12.96
CA ALA A 79 25.41 -22.87 11.91
C ALA A 79 25.93 -21.55 11.31
N THR A 80 25.82 -21.41 9.98
CA THR A 80 26.21 -20.17 9.31
C THR A 80 25.20 -19.05 9.61
N SER A 81 25.68 -17.80 9.70
CA SER A 81 24.79 -16.64 9.92
C SER A 81 23.69 -16.52 8.87
N LYS A 82 23.96 -16.96 7.63
CA LYS A 82 22.95 -17.01 6.56
C LYS A 82 21.82 -18.01 6.87
N ALA A 83 22.16 -19.22 7.33
CA ALA A 83 21.17 -20.23 7.72
C ALA A 83 20.34 -19.76 8.92
N VAL A 84 20.99 -19.15 9.92
CA VAL A 84 20.30 -18.61 11.11
C VAL A 84 19.33 -17.48 10.73
N ASN A 85 19.77 -16.54 9.89
CA ASN A 85 18.90 -15.45 9.45
C ASN A 85 17.71 -15.95 8.61
N ALA A 86 17.89 -16.98 7.78
CA ALA A 86 16.78 -17.60 7.05
C ALA A 86 15.72 -18.21 7.98
N ILE A 87 16.14 -18.81 9.10
CA ILE A 87 15.22 -19.31 10.13
C ILE A 87 14.47 -18.15 10.80
N ILE A 88 15.18 -17.09 11.18
CA ILE A 88 14.56 -15.91 11.81
C ILE A 88 13.55 -15.25 10.87
N ASP A 89 13.90 -15.11 9.60
CA ASP A 89 12.99 -14.57 8.58
C ASP A 89 11.75 -15.46 8.42
N SER A 90 11.92 -16.78 8.43
CA SER A 90 10.80 -17.74 8.40
C SER A 90 9.89 -17.60 9.63
N LEU A 91 10.45 -17.38 10.83
CA LEU A 91 9.69 -17.15 12.07
C LEU A 91 8.99 -15.77 12.10
N CYS A 92 9.45 -14.82 11.30
CA CYS A 92 8.86 -13.48 11.15
C CYS A 92 7.95 -13.35 9.93
N LYS A 93 7.56 -14.46 9.30
CA LYS A 93 6.82 -14.47 8.03
C LYS A 93 5.51 -13.67 8.10
N ASP A 94 4.81 -13.67 9.22
CA ASP A 94 3.51 -13.02 9.35
C ASP A 94 3.65 -11.49 9.41
N GLU A 95 4.64 -10.98 10.14
CA GLU A 95 4.96 -9.55 10.16
C GLU A 95 5.53 -9.09 8.82
N GLN A 96 6.36 -9.92 8.19
CA GLN A 96 6.87 -9.64 6.85
C GLN A 96 5.73 -9.58 5.82
N TYR A 97 4.76 -10.50 5.90
CA TYR A 97 3.57 -10.48 5.06
C TYR A 97 2.79 -9.16 5.18
N LEU A 98 2.62 -8.64 6.41
CA LEU A 98 1.95 -7.34 6.60
C LEU A 98 2.73 -6.18 5.97
N VAL A 99 4.06 -6.19 6.07
CA VAL A 99 4.93 -5.19 5.42
C VAL A 99 4.74 -5.24 3.90
N ASP A 100 4.82 -6.44 3.32
CA ASP A 100 4.73 -6.63 1.87
C ASP A 100 3.32 -6.29 1.36
N TRP A 101 2.28 -6.62 2.12
CA TRP A 101 0.90 -6.29 1.77
C TRP A 101 0.67 -4.77 1.81
N CYS A 102 1.17 -4.06 2.83
CA CYS A 102 1.10 -2.60 2.88
C CYS A 102 1.76 -1.96 1.65
N ASP A 103 2.97 -2.41 1.29
CA ASP A 103 3.71 -1.89 0.14
C ASP A 103 2.99 -2.19 -1.18
N ARG A 104 2.46 -3.40 -1.35
CA ARG A 104 1.64 -3.76 -2.52
C ARG A 104 0.43 -2.85 -2.67
N LEU A 105 -0.38 -2.69 -1.62
CA LEU A 105 -1.59 -1.85 -1.69
C LEU A 105 -1.26 -0.39 -1.96
N ASN A 106 -0.19 0.14 -1.36
CA ASN A 106 0.26 1.50 -1.60
C ASN A 106 0.61 1.75 -3.07
N ARG A 107 1.38 0.82 -3.67
CA ARG A 107 1.73 0.88 -5.10
C ARG A 107 0.49 0.75 -5.98
N THR A 108 -0.39 -0.20 -5.69
CA THR A 108 -1.64 -0.36 -6.44
C THR A 108 -2.50 0.90 -6.38
N ALA A 109 -2.69 1.50 -5.19
CA ALA A 109 -3.46 2.74 -5.04
C ALA A 109 -2.83 3.90 -5.81
N THR A 110 -1.49 4.02 -5.80
CA THR A 110 -0.75 5.02 -6.56
C THR A 110 -0.98 4.87 -8.06
N HIS A 111 -0.86 3.65 -8.60
CA HIS A 111 -1.11 3.41 -10.03
C HIS A 111 -2.57 3.60 -10.43
N GLN A 112 -3.52 3.23 -9.58
CA GLN A 112 -4.94 3.51 -9.84
C GLN A 112 -5.23 5.02 -9.80
N LEU A 113 -4.56 5.79 -8.95
CA LEU A 113 -4.72 7.25 -8.93
C LEU A 113 -4.20 7.88 -10.22
N GLU A 114 -3.07 7.42 -10.74
CA GLU A 114 -2.57 7.84 -12.06
C GLU A 114 -3.54 7.47 -13.19
N TRP A 115 -4.18 6.29 -13.12
CA TRP A 115 -5.24 5.94 -14.06
C TRP A 115 -6.44 6.90 -13.99
N CYS A 116 -6.90 7.26 -12.79
CA CYS A 116 -7.97 8.24 -12.62
C CYS A 116 -7.59 9.59 -13.26
N ARG A 117 -6.33 10.03 -13.08
CA ARG A 117 -5.81 11.26 -13.71
C ARG A 117 -5.84 11.19 -15.24
N THR A 118 -5.51 10.03 -15.82
CA THR A 118 -5.60 9.79 -17.26
C THR A 118 -7.04 9.91 -17.77
N ILE A 119 -8.02 9.30 -17.10
CA ILE A 119 -9.44 9.40 -17.47
C ILE A 119 -9.93 10.85 -17.42
N ILE A 120 -9.59 11.57 -16.36
CA ILE A 120 -9.95 13.00 -16.22
C ILE A 120 -9.30 13.82 -17.34
N SER A 121 -8.05 13.52 -17.70
CA SER A 121 -7.37 14.20 -18.81
C SER A 121 -8.03 13.91 -20.16
N LYS A 122 -8.39 12.66 -20.44
CA LYS A 122 -9.13 12.25 -21.64
C LYS A 122 -10.42 13.06 -21.77
N ALA A 123 -11.23 13.11 -20.70
CA ALA A 123 -12.50 13.85 -20.68
C ALA A 123 -12.30 15.35 -20.96
N LYS A 124 -11.26 15.97 -20.37
CA LYS A 124 -10.91 17.39 -20.64
C LYS A 124 -10.58 17.62 -22.11
N THR A 125 -9.81 16.73 -22.73
CA THR A 125 -9.44 16.82 -24.15
C THR A 125 -10.66 16.64 -25.04
N GLU A 126 -11.54 15.67 -24.74
CA GLU A 126 -12.79 15.45 -25.49
C GLU A 126 -13.72 16.68 -25.40
N MET A 127 -13.85 17.30 -24.22
CA MET A 127 -14.62 18.54 -24.05
C MET A 127 -14.04 19.72 -24.84
N ALA A 128 -12.71 19.80 -24.97
CA ALA A 128 -12.05 20.86 -25.74
C ALA A 128 -12.17 20.64 -27.26
N LEU A 129 -12.24 19.39 -27.72
CA LEU A 129 -12.40 19.02 -29.13
C LEU A 129 -13.87 18.98 -29.58
N ALA A 130 -14.82 18.89 -28.65
CA ALA A 130 -16.23 19.02 -28.94
C ALA A 130 -16.44 20.35 -29.68
N PRO A 131 -16.95 20.34 -30.92
CA PRO A 131 -17.01 21.55 -31.73
C PRO A 131 -17.83 22.60 -30.97
N GLN A 132 -17.30 23.83 -30.93
CA GLN A 132 -18.11 25.05 -30.72
C GLN A 132 -19.07 25.20 -31.92
N SER A 133 -19.93 24.21 -32.15
CA SER A 133 -21.03 24.31 -33.08
C SER A 133 -22.07 25.19 -32.40
N TYR A 134 -22.50 26.23 -33.11
CA TYR A 134 -23.50 27.23 -32.71
C TYR A 134 -22.98 28.42 -31.87
N ASN A 135 -22.12 29.26 -32.45
CA ASN A 135 -22.27 30.71 -32.32
C ASN A 135 -21.44 31.50 -33.33
N ASN A 136 -21.70 31.25 -34.62
CA ASN A 136 -21.37 32.26 -35.63
C ASN A 136 -22.64 32.58 -36.43
N PRO A 137 -23.52 33.48 -35.95
CA PRO A 137 -24.48 34.10 -36.83
C PRO A 137 -23.67 34.97 -37.79
N LYS A 138 -23.39 34.44 -38.97
CA LYS A 138 -22.85 35.21 -40.09
C LYS A 138 -23.86 36.34 -40.39
N PHE A 139 -23.53 37.54 -39.93
CA PHE A 139 -23.91 38.80 -40.54
C PHE A 139 -22.63 39.62 -40.73
#